data_AF-A0A1I0R141-F1
#
_entry.id   AF-A0A1I0R141-F1
#
_cell.length_a   1.000
_cell.length_b   1.000
_cell.length_c   1.000
_cell.angle_alpha   90.00
_cell.angle_beta   90.00
_cell.angle_gamma   90.00
#
_symmetry.space_group_name_H-M   'P 1'
#
loop_
_entity.id
_entity.type
_entity.pdbx_description
1 polymer ?
#
loop_
_entity_poly.entity_id
_entity_poly.type
_entity_poly.pdbx_seq_one_letter_code
_entity_poly.pdbx_strand_id
1 'polypeptide(L)' 'MNKNEFSEHLYNDLISFWASMKDDDCRGYYGYADADGIPDKTSSKGVILQSRILWFFASSYILNKDPKICY' A
#
# COMPACT_ATOMS: atom_id res chain seq x y z
N MET A 1 22.20 -4.56 7.54
CA MET A 1 21.11 -4.25 6.60
C MET A 1 21.38 -2.91 5.98
N ASN A 2 21.49 -2.84 4.65
CA ASN A 2 21.97 -1.66 3.92
C ASN A 2 20.78 -0.74 3.56
N LYS A 3 20.96 0.58 3.56
CA LYS A 3 19.95 1.57 3.14
C LYS A 3 19.38 1.27 1.74
N ASN A 4 20.21 0.75 0.84
CA ASN A 4 19.78 0.41 -0.52
C ASN A 4 18.81 -0.78 -0.55
N GLU A 5 19.08 -1.81 0.25
CA GLU A 5 18.24 -3.01 0.38
C GLU A 5 16.82 -2.64 0.86
N PHE A 6 16.72 -1.74 1.86
CA PHE A 6 15.43 -1.22 2.31
C PHE A 6 14.70 -0.41 1.25
N SER A 7 15.44 0.36 0.45
CA SER A 7 14.85 1.20 -0.59
C SER A 7 14.31 0.32 -1.72
N GLU A 8 15.07 -0.66 -2.16
CA GLU A 8 14.65 -1.65 -3.16
C GLU A 8 13.39 -2.40 -2.70
N HIS A 9 13.39 -2.90 -1.46
CA HIS A 9 12.22 -3.60 -0.92
C HIS A 9 10.99 -2.68 -0.77
N LEU A 10 11.19 -1.40 -0.44
CA LEU A 10 10.10 -0.43 -0.39
C LEU A 10 9.45 -0.23 -1.77
N TYR A 11 10.26 0.03 -2.79
CA TYR A 11 9.77 0.40 -4.12
C TYR A 11 9.33 -0.77 -4.97
N ASN A 12 10.00 -1.92 -4.87
CA ASN A 12 9.72 -3.07 -5.71
C ASN A 12 8.63 -3.96 -5.11
N ASP A 13 8.60 -4.09 -3.77
CA ASP A 13 7.73 -5.06 -3.10
C ASP A 13 6.57 -4.37 -2.36
N LEU A 14 6.86 -3.51 -1.38
CA LEU A 14 5.84 -2.96 -0.48
C LEU A 14 4.84 -2.03 -1.18
N ILE A 15 5.33 -1.11 -2.01
CA ILE A 15 4.45 -0.19 -2.76
C ILE A 15 3.56 -0.98 -3.72
N SER A 16 4.14 -1.94 -4.44
CA SER A 16 3.41 -2.82 -5.36
C SER A 16 2.32 -3.63 -4.65
N PHE A 17 2.63 -4.19 -3.47
CA PHE A 17 1.66 -4.91 -2.63
C PHE A 17 0.50 -4.02 -2.19
N TRP A 18 0.78 -2.84 -1.61
CA TRP A 18 -0.32 -1.98 -1.15
C TRP A 18 -1.12 -1.40 -2.32
N ALA A 19 -0.50 -1.16 -3.48
CA ALA A 19 -1.22 -0.73 -4.68
C ALA A 19 -2.20 -1.80 -5.19
N SER A 20 -1.85 -3.09 -5.11
CA SER A 20 -2.76 -4.19 -5.50
C SER A 20 -3.93 -4.37 -4.54
N MET A 21 -3.84 -3.84 -3.31
CA MET A 21 -4.91 -3.85 -2.31
C MET A 21 -5.96 -2.75 -2.56
N LYS A 22 -5.82 -1.91 -3.59
CA LYS A 22 -6.78 -0.86 -3.93
C LYS A 22 -8.11 -1.48 -4.35
N ASP A 23 -9.18 -0.96 -3.80
CA ASP A 23 -10.55 -1.35 -4.15
C ASP A 23 -11.13 -0.32 -5.13
N ASP A 24 -11.12 -0.66 -6.42
CA ASP A 24 -11.65 0.20 -7.48
C ASP A 24 -13.20 0.24 -7.50
N ASP A 25 -13.86 -0.74 -6.89
CA ASP A 25 -15.33 -0.84 -6.88
C ASP A 25 -15.93 0.04 -5.78
N CYS A 26 -15.43 -0.10 -4.54
CA CYS A 26 -15.96 0.59 -3.36
C CYS A 26 -15.02 1.67 -2.79
N ARG A 27 -13.95 2.03 -3.53
CA ARG A 27 -12.89 3.00 -3.18
C ARG A 27 -12.09 2.63 -1.92
N GLY A 28 -10.93 3.26 -1.74
CA GLY A 28 -10.01 2.94 -0.63
C GLY A 28 -9.29 1.62 -0.86
N TYR A 29 -8.95 0.92 0.23
CA TYR A 29 -8.20 -0.33 0.19
C TYR A 29 -8.95 -1.47 0.87
N TYR A 30 -8.75 -2.71 0.41
CA TYR A 30 -9.29 -3.89 1.08
C TYR A 30 -8.77 -4.00 2.51
N GLY A 31 -9.65 -4.43 3.43
CA GLY A 31 -9.39 -4.43 4.86
C GLY A 31 -8.56 -5.61 5.34
N TYR A 32 -8.43 -6.65 4.51
CA TYR A 32 -7.76 -7.90 4.85
C TYR A 32 -7.15 -8.54 3.59
N ALA A 33 -5.99 -9.18 3.78
CA ALA A 33 -5.39 -10.11 2.82
C ALA A 33 -5.04 -11.40 3.56
N ASP A 34 -5.15 -12.53 2.87
CA ASP A 34 -4.76 -13.83 3.43
C ASP A 34 -3.23 -14.04 3.45
N ALA A 35 -2.80 -15.24 3.83
CA ALA A 35 -1.38 -15.58 3.95
C ALA A 35 -0.62 -15.53 2.61
N ASP A 36 -1.33 -15.64 1.48
CA ASP A 36 -0.78 -15.56 0.13
C ASP A 36 -0.85 -14.12 -0.43
N GLY A 37 -1.36 -13.17 0.36
CA GLY A 37 -1.49 -11.77 -0.03
C GLY A 37 -2.70 -11.47 -0.91
N ILE A 38 -3.69 -12.38 -0.96
CA ILE A 38 -4.90 -12.20 -1.76
C ILE A 38 -5.91 -11.38 -0.95
N PRO A 39 -6.43 -10.26 -1.50
CA PRO A 39 -7.40 -9.43 -0.80
C PRO A 39 -8.76 -10.11 -0.64
N ASP A 40 -9.31 -10.07 0.57
CA ASP A 40 -10.71 -10.39 0.81
C ASP A 40 -11.57 -9.16 0.50
N LYS A 41 -12.27 -9.20 -0.64
CA LYS A 41 -13.14 -8.12 -1.11
C LYS A 41 -14.37 -7.89 -0.25
N THR A 42 -14.69 -8.80 0.66
CA THR A 42 -15.84 -8.69 1.58
C THR A 42 -15.44 -8.15 2.96
N SER A 43 -14.15 -7.98 3.20
CA SER A 43 -13.61 -7.54 4.50
C SER A 43 -14.03 -6.12 4.87
N SER A 44 -14.26 -5.89 6.17
CA SER A 44 -14.56 -4.56 6.68
C SER A 44 -13.34 -3.63 6.57
N LYS A 45 -13.55 -2.40 6.11
CA LYS A 45 -12.48 -1.40 5.95
C LYS A 45 -12.29 -0.59 7.23
N GLY A 46 -11.33 -0.98 8.06
CA GLY A 46 -11.00 -0.26 9.31
C GLY A 46 -10.35 1.10 9.05
N VAL A 47 -10.83 2.16 9.71
CA VAL A 47 -10.36 3.54 9.49
C VAL A 47 -8.87 3.74 9.82
N ILE A 48 -8.34 3.03 10.83
CA ILE A 48 -6.92 3.13 11.20
C ILE A 48 -6.04 2.58 10.07
N LEU A 49 -6.44 1.47 9.45
CA LEU A 49 -5.71 0.88 8.32
C LEU A 49 -5.70 1.86 7.13
N GLN A 50 -6.86 2.40 6.76
CA GLN A 50 -6.97 3.37 5.66
C GLN A 50 -6.10 4.61 5.91
N SER A 51 -6.12 5.17 7.11
CA SER A 51 -5.28 6.31 7.50
C SER A 51 -3.78 6.01 7.41
N ARG A 52 -3.37 4.79 7.76
CA ARG A 52 -1.96 4.37 7.64
C ARG A 52 -1.54 4.17 6.19
N ILE A 53 -2.41 3.63 5.35
CA ILE A 53 -2.14 3.48 3.91
C ILE A 53 -2.02 4.87 3.26
N LEU A 54 -2.91 5.80 3.60
CA LEU A 54 -2.81 7.20 3.15
C LEU A 54 -1.47 7.83 3.56
N TRP A 55 -1.09 7.71 4.83
CA TRP A 55 0.20 8.21 5.31
C TRP A 55 1.38 7.54 4.59
N PHE A 56 1.30 6.24 4.33
CA PHE A 56 2.35 5.47 3.65
C PHE A 56 2.60 5.98 2.23
N PHE A 57 1.54 6.12 1.41
CA PHE A 57 1.69 6.62 0.04
C PHE A 57 2.09 8.10 0.00
N ALA A 58 1.52 8.94 0.87
CA ALA A 58 1.92 10.34 0.99
C ALA A 58 3.41 10.48 1.35
N SER A 59 3.88 9.70 2.32
CA SER A 59 5.29 9.73 2.76
C SER A 59 6.23 9.20 1.69
N SER A 60 5.84 8.12 1.00
CA SER A 60 6.61 7.54 -0.10
C SER A 60 6.73 8.51 -1.28
N TYR A 61 5.64 9.22 -1.61
CA TYR A 61 5.66 10.28 -2.61
C TYR A 61 6.56 11.45 -2.19
N ILE A 62 6.52 11.87 -0.92
CA ILE A 62 7.40 12.94 -0.43
C ILE A 62 8.88 12.54 -0.56
N LEU A 63 9.21 11.28 -0.31
CA LEU A 63 10.57 10.76 -0.36
C LEU A 63 11.13 10.66 -1.78
N ASN A 64 10.35 10.16 -2.75
CA ASN A 64 10.85 9.88 -4.11
C ASN A 64 10.37 10.85 -5.20
N LYS A 65 9.29 11.61 -4.92
CA LYS A 65 8.59 12.46 -5.90
C LYS A 65 8.12 11.73 -7.17
N ASP A 66 7.99 10.41 -7.10
CA ASP A 66 7.53 9.60 -8.23
C ASP A 66 6.00 9.70 -8.38
N PRO A 67 5.47 10.24 -9.49
CA PRO A 67 4.04 10.36 -9.73
C PRO A 67 3.29 9.03 -9.69
N LYS A 68 3.97 7.91 -9.94
CA LYS A 68 3.37 6.57 -9.90
C LYS A 68 2.98 6.11 -8.49
N ILE A 69 3.34 6.86 -7.45
CA ILE A 69 3.02 6.56 -6.04
C ILE A 69 1.69 7.23 -5.62
N CYS A 70 1.05 8.03 -6.48
CA CYS A 70 -0.24 8.65 -6.21
C CYS A 70 -1.40 7.71 -6.61
N TYR A 71 -1.99 7.01 -5.62
CA TYR A 71 -3.09 6.04 -5.80
C TYR A 71 -4.40 6.47 -5.15
#